data_AF-A0A936CXQ4-F1
#
_entry.id   AF-A0A936CXQ4-F1
#
_cell.length_a   1.000
_cell.length_b   1.000
_cell.length_c   1.000
_cell.angle_alpha   90.00
_cell.angle_beta   90.00
_cell.angle_gamma   90.00
#
_symmetry.space_group_name_H-M   'P 1'
#
loop_
_entity.id
_entity.type
_entity.pdbx_description
1 polymer ?
#
loop_
_entity_poly.entity_id
_entity_poly.type
_entity_poly.pdbx_seq_one_letter_code
_entity_poly.pdbx_strand_id
1 'polypeptide(L)'
;MNAIGLLVVIAICATTAAVADPPLGGLICPCEVTSFDIYLDGGTLGGRIVDANGISWGFCLDGRMQVMSSAADEEHVPPKPRAFFLGAEHPDHLGARPLDIYGDEELSLLAALHSWVERVLPLDQFKTARSEYRACTNAQQRQDLLRSHEFTDEQARALWIDSVVQWRRESILKAGKHE
;
A
#
# COMPACT_ATOMS: atom_id res chain seq x y z
N MET A 1 -20.00 -46.75 -24.75
CA MET A 1 -19.11 -45.71 -25.32
C MET A 1 -19.99 -44.63 -25.92
N ASN A 2 -20.00 -43.44 -25.33
CA ASN A 2 -20.06 -42.14 -26.02
C ASN A 2 -20.12 -41.04 -24.97
N ALA A 3 -19.10 -40.20 -25.00
CA ALA A 3 -18.88 -39.07 -24.11
C ALA A 3 -19.72 -37.87 -24.54
N ILE A 4 -20.32 -37.18 -23.58
CA ILE A 4 -20.83 -35.82 -23.77
C ILE A 4 -20.02 -34.95 -22.82
N GLY A 5 -18.94 -34.37 -23.35
CA GLY A 5 -18.12 -33.38 -22.67
C GLY A 5 -18.86 -32.06 -22.63
N LEU A 6 -19.25 -31.64 -21.43
CA LEU A 6 -19.84 -30.33 -21.16
C LEU A 6 -18.70 -29.29 -21.16
N LEU A 7 -18.56 -28.56 -22.26
CA LEU A 7 -17.64 -27.44 -22.38
C LEU A 7 -18.25 -26.22 -21.68
N VAL A 8 -17.83 -25.93 -20.45
CA VAL A 8 -18.18 -24.67 -19.76
C VAL A 8 -17.27 -23.58 -20.30
N VAL A 9 -17.77 -22.80 -21.26
CA VAL A 9 -17.12 -21.57 -21.71
C VAL A 9 -17.40 -20.49 -20.67
N ILE A 10 -16.47 -20.28 -19.75
CA ILE A 10 -16.48 -19.13 -18.84
C ILE A 10 -16.10 -17.90 -19.69
N ALA A 11 -17.11 -17.12 -20.08
CA ALA A 11 -16.89 -15.80 -20.66
C ALA A 11 -16.32 -14.88 -19.58
N ILE A 12 -15.00 -14.65 -19.63
CA ILE A 12 -14.34 -13.62 -18.84
C ILE A 12 -14.70 -12.28 -19.50
N CYS A 13 -15.75 -11.62 -19.00
CA CYS A 13 -15.99 -10.20 -19.28
C CYS A 13 -14.87 -9.39 -18.61
N ALA A 14 -13.80 -9.13 -19.36
CA ALA A 14 -12.85 -8.08 -19.01
C ALA A 14 -13.56 -6.73 -19.17
N THR A 15 -14.14 -6.24 -18.09
CA THR A 15 -14.63 -4.85 -18.02
C THR A 15 -13.39 -3.96 -17.97
N THR A 16 -12.97 -3.43 -19.11
CA THR A 16 -12.02 -2.32 -19.16
C THR A 16 -12.71 -1.12 -18.50
N ALA A 17 -12.47 -0.94 -17.20
CA ALA A 17 -12.83 0.29 -16.51
C ALA A 17 -12.07 1.42 -17.21
N ALA A 18 -12.82 2.27 -17.91
CA ALA A 18 -12.30 3.53 -18.40
C ALA A 18 -11.65 4.24 -17.20
N VAL A 19 -10.39 4.63 -17.36
CA VAL A 19 -9.68 5.48 -16.39
C VAL A 19 -10.41 6.82 -16.42
N ALA A 20 -11.43 6.96 -15.57
CA ALA A 20 -12.11 8.22 -15.37
C ALA A 20 -11.07 9.23 -14.89
N ASP A 21 -11.10 10.44 -15.45
CA ASP A 21 -10.30 11.53 -14.94
C ASP A 21 -10.50 11.61 -13.41
N PRO A 22 -9.44 11.78 -12.62
CA PRO A 22 -9.58 11.87 -11.17
C PRO A 22 -10.57 13.00 -10.86
N PRO A 23 -11.57 12.77 -10.00
CA PRO A 23 -12.55 13.77 -9.65
C PRO A 23 -11.85 15.06 -9.23
N LEU A 24 -12.37 16.21 -9.69
CA LEU A 24 -11.91 17.52 -9.24
C LEU A 24 -12.27 17.67 -7.76
N GLY A 25 -11.38 17.25 -6.86
CA GLY A 25 -11.58 17.23 -5.41
C GLY A 25 -10.41 16.54 -4.69
N GLY A 26 -10.26 16.81 -3.40
CA GLY A 26 -9.35 16.08 -2.53
C GLY A 26 -10.02 14.85 -1.90
N LEU A 27 -9.23 14.03 -1.21
CA LEU A 27 -9.75 12.90 -0.45
C LEU A 27 -10.67 13.38 0.69
N ILE A 28 -11.91 12.86 0.76
CA ILE A 28 -12.87 13.21 1.81
C ILE A 28 -12.97 12.06 2.83
N CYS A 29 -12.87 12.38 4.12
CA CYS A 29 -13.01 11.40 5.19
C CYS A 29 -14.47 11.18 5.64
N PRO A 30 -14.81 9.97 6.16
CA PRO A 30 -13.97 8.77 6.24
C PRO A 30 -13.75 8.11 4.87
N CYS A 31 -12.68 7.35 4.72
CA CYS A 31 -12.43 6.52 3.54
C CYS A 31 -12.14 5.06 3.92
N GLU A 32 -12.46 4.13 3.02
CA GLU A 32 -12.27 2.69 3.19
C GLU A 32 -11.40 2.12 2.08
N VAL A 33 -10.45 1.26 2.43
CA VAL A 33 -9.61 0.52 1.46
C VAL A 33 -10.42 -0.62 0.85
N THR A 34 -10.49 -0.65 -0.48
CA THR A 34 -11.23 -1.68 -1.24
C THR A 34 -10.32 -2.71 -1.88
N SER A 35 -9.13 -2.29 -2.32
CA SER A 35 -8.15 -3.19 -2.95
C SER A 35 -6.74 -2.66 -2.75
N PHE A 36 -5.77 -3.56 -2.90
CA PHE A 36 -4.37 -3.22 -2.82
C PHE A 36 -3.54 -4.27 -3.58
N ASP A 37 -2.40 -3.83 -4.09
CA ASP A 37 -1.40 -4.64 -4.76
C ASP A 37 0.00 -4.15 -4.39
N ILE A 38 0.95 -5.08 -4.37
CA ILE A 38 2.36 -4.78 -4.09
C ILE A 38 3.14 -5.05 -5.37
N TYR A 39 3.81 -4.03 -5.87
CA TYR A 39 4.62 -4.11 -7.07
C TYR A 39 6.02 -4.64 -6.74
N LEU A 40 6.61 -5.37 -7.69
CA LEU A 40 7.95 -5.94 -7.58
C LEU A 40 9.08 -4.95 -7.94
N ASP A 41 8.73 -3.68 -8.13
CA ASP A 41 9.60 -2.58 -8.57
C ASP A 41 10.49 -1.98 -7.46
N GLY A 42 10.46 -2.58 -6.26
CA GLY A 42 11.04 -1.99 -5.05
C GLY A 42 10.07 -1.94 -3.88
N GLY A 43 8.85 -2.48 -4.05
CA GLY A 43 7.85 -2.57 -3.00
C GLY A 43 6.88 -1.41 -3.00
N THR A 44 6.58 -0.84 -4.18
CA THR A 44 5.49 0.12 -4.31
C THR A 44 4.19 -0.56 -3.87
N LEU A 45 3.44 0.12 -3.00
CA LEU A 45 2.07 -0.27 -2.67
C LEU A 45 1.14 0.52 -3.57
N GLY A 46 0.29 -0.14 -4.33
CA GLY A 46 -0.84 0.48 -5.01
C GLY A 46 -2.14 -0.01 -4.41
N GLY A 47 -3.20 0.77 -4.56
CA GLY A 47 -4.53 0.31 -4.17
C GLY A 47 -5.63 1.29 -4.48
N ARG A 48 -6.83 0.93 -4.05
CA ARG A 48 -8.01 1.79 -4.14
C ARG A 48 -8.62 2.01 -2.78
N ILE A 49 -9.10 3.23 -2.59
CA ILE A 49 -9.97 3.62 -1.49
C ILE A 49 -11.29 4.16 -2.05
N VAL A 50 -12.33 4.10 -1.23
CA VAL A 50 -13.61 4.76 -1.47
C VAL A 50 -13.83 5.78 -0.37
N ASP A 51 -14.13 7.01 -0.75
CA ASP A 51 -14.37 8.11 0.20
C ASP A 51 -15.82 8.14 0.70
N ALA A 52 -16.13 9.10 1.58
CA ALA A 52 -17.45 9.27 2.18
C ALA A 52 -18.57 9.55 1.15
N ASN A 53 -18.22 10.04 -0.03
CA ASN A 53 -19.15 10.31 -1.13
C ASN A 53 -19.31 9.09 -2.05
N GLY A 54 -18.65 7.98 -1.76
CA GLY A 54 -18.65 6.79 -2.61
C GLY A 54 -17.72 6.91 -3.83
N ILE A 55 -16.85 7.92 -3.87
CA ILE A 55 -15.91 8.12 -4.98
C ILE A 55 -14.70 7.21 -4.75
N SER A 56 -14.34 6.46 -5.80
CA SER A 56 -13.16 5.60 -5.77
C SER A 56 -11.91 6.36 -6.21
N TRP A 57 -10.87 6.30 -5.39
CA TRP A 57 -9.58 6.91 -5.63
C TRP A 57 -8.49 5.84 -5.71
N GLY A 58 -7.63 5.93 -6.72
CA GLY A 58 -6.35 5.23 -6.70
C GLY A 58 -5.42 5.90 -5.70
N PHE A 59 -4.63 5.12 -4.97
CA PHE A 59 -3.52 5.62 -4.17
C PHE A 59 -2.30 4.72 -4.33
N CYS A 60 -1.12 5.27 -4.07
CA CYS A 60 0.08 4.46 -3.93
C CYS A 60 1.09 5.05 -2.95
N LEU A 61 1.93 4.20 -2.37
CA LEU A 61 3.14 4.58 -1.67
C LEU A 61 4.33 4.18 -2.52
N ASP A 62 5.18 5.14 -2.86
CA ASP A 62 6.45 4.83 -3.53
C ASP A 62 7.36 4.06 -2.56
N GLY A 63 7.51 2.77 -2.83
CA GLY A 63 8.34 1.86 -2.04
C GLY A 63 9.81 1.87 -2.47
N ARG A 64 10.10 2.45 -3.64
CA ARG A 64 11.43 2.47 -4.23
C ARG A 64 12.34 3.32 -3.36
N MET A 65 13.33 2.69 -2.72
CA MET A 65 14.44 3.45 -2.18
C MET A 65 15.22 4.02 -3.36
N GLN A 66 15.23 5.34 -3.49
CA GLN A 66 16.27 6.01 -4.27
C GLN A 66 17.58 5.84 -3.52
N VAL A 67 18.23 4.69 -3.72
CA VAL A 67 19.59 4.45 -3.26
C VAL A 67 20.47 5.22 -4.23
N MET A 68 21.15 6.25 -3.73
CA MET A 68 22.10 7.05 -4.50
C MET A 68 23.03 6.11 -5.26
N SER A 69 22.97 6.14 -6.60
CA SER A 69 23.99 5.48 -7.41
C SER A 69 25.31 6.15 -7.10
N SER A 70 26.28 5.37 -6.63
CA SER A 70 27.65 5.79 -6.41
C SER A 70 28.26 6.32 -7.71
N ALA A 71 28.13 7.61 -7.95
CA ALA A 71 28.92 8.33 -8.93
C ALA A 71 29.50 9.53 -8.20
N ALA A 72 30.83 9.58 -8.19
CA ALA A 72 31.58 10.70 -7.67
C ALA A 72 31.07 12.02 -8.29
N ASP A 73 31.00 13.07 -7.47
CA ASP A 73 30.83 14.49 -7.83
C ASP A 73 29.46 15.19 -7.75
N GLU A 74 28.42 14.61 -7.16
CA GLU A 74 27.19 15.40 -6.89
C GLU A 74 26.90 15.57 -5.39
N GLU A 75 26.58 16.81 -5.06
CA GLU A 75 26.11 17.36 -3.79
C GLU A 75 25.31 16.33 -2.97
N HIS A 76 25.55 16.25 -1.67
CA HIS A 76 24.92 15.26 -0.78
C HIS A 76 23.43 15.56 -0.62
N VAL A 77 22.63 15.31 -1.65
CA VAL A 77 21.18 15.50 -1.65
C VAL A 77 20.60 14.34 -0.83
N PRO A 78 19.92 14.63 0.29
CA PRO A 78 19.29 13.57 1.09
C PRO A 78 18.26 12.82 0.23
N PRO A 79 18.14 11.49 0.38
CA PRO A 79 17.16 10.71 -0.38
C PRO A 79 15.76 11.30 -0.14
N LYS A 80 15.01 11.50 -1.24
CA LYS A 80 13.67 12.07 -1.15
C LYS A 80 12.80 11.20 -0.24
N PRO A 81 12.03 11.79 0.70
CA PRO A 81 11.13 11.03 1.56
C PRO A 81 10.15 10.22 0.72
N ARG A 82 9.84 8.99 1.15
CA ARG A 82 8.75 8.22 0.54
C ARG A 82 7.45 9.02 0.71
N ALA A 83 6.76 9.23 -0.40
CA ALA A 83 5.51 9.98 -0.45
C ALA A 83 4.36 9.04 -0.82
N PHE A 84 3.21 9.27 -0.21
CA PHE A 84 1.96 8.76 -0.75
C PHE A 84 1.52 9.61 -1.93
N PHE A 85 0.83 8.99 -2.87
CA PHE A 85 0.22 9.63 -4.01
C PHE A 85 -1.26 9.27 -4.05
N LEU A 86 -2.07 10.19 -4.56
CA LEU A 86 -3.50 10.00 -4.81
C LEU A 86 -3.78 10.16 -6.31
N GLY A 87 -4.85 9.55 -6.79
CA GLY A 87 -5.27 9.58 -8.19
C GLY A 87 -4.72 8.44 -9.05
N ALA A 88 -3.80 7.62 -8.52
CA ALA A 88 -3.22 6.50 -9.24
C ALA A 88 -2.76 5.37 -8.31
N GLU A 89 -2.65 4.16 -8.88
CA GLU A 89 -2.16 2.94 -8.19
C GLU A 89 -0.64 2.75 -8.28
N HIS A 90 0.06 3.60 -9.04
CA HIS A 90 1.51 3.57 -9.17
C HIS A 90 2.04 5.01 -9.33
N PRO A 91 3.21 5.38 -8.76
CA PRO A 91 3.72 6.75 -8.78
C PRO A 91 4.01 7.27 -10.20
N ASP A 92 4.31 6.36 -11.14
CA ASP A 92 4.62 6.72 -12.53
C ASP A 92 3.37 6.81 -13.43
N HIS A 93 2.18 6.52 -12.90
CA HIS A 93 0.94 6.62 -13.67
C HIS A 93 0.46 8.08 -13.79
N LEU A 94 -0.16 8.40 -14.92
CA LEU A 94 -0.78 9.71 -15.13
C LEU A 94 -1.85 9.96 -14.06
N GLY A 95 -1.85 11.17 -13.49
CA GLY A 95 -2.77 11.55 -12.42
C GLY A 95 -2.27 11.26 -11.01
N ALA A 96 -1.11 10.61 -10.86
CA ALA A 96 -0.45 10.45 -9.56
C ALA A 96 -0.06 11.83 -9.00
N ARG A 97 -0.74 12.27 -7.95
CA ARG A 97 -0.46 13.52 -7.23
C ARG A 97 0.17 13.19 -5.88
N PRO A 98 1.39 13.68 -5.57
CA PRO A 98 1.97 13.48 -4.26
C PRO A 98 1.11 14.16 -3.19
N LEU A 99 0.92 13.47 -2.07
CA LEU A 99 0.29 14.03 -0.89
C LEU A 99 1.33 14.79 -0.06
N ASP A 100 0.88 15.89 0.55
CA ASP A 100 1.70 16.63 1.49
C ASP A 100 2.03 15.75 2.69
N ILE A 101 3.31 15.78 3.07
CA ILE A 101 3.79 15.05 4.24
C ILE A 101 3.09 15.62 5.47
N TYR A 102 2.37 14.76 6.19
CA TYR A 102 1.55 15.05 7.35
C TYR A 102 0.30 15.91 7.06
N GLY A 103 -0.06 16.07 5.78
CA GLY A 103 -1.30 16.72 5.38
C GLY A 103 -2.54 15.88 5.70
N ASP A 104 -3.70 16.53 5.74
CA ASP A 104 -4.99 15.90 6.09
C ASP A 104 -5.30 14.69 5.20
N GLU A 105 -4.98 14.75 3.91
CA GLU A 105 -5.19 13.64 2.96
C GLU A 105 -4.30 12.43 3.29
N GLU A 106 -3.03 12.65 3.66
CA GLU A 106 -2.14 11.56 4.06
C GLU A 106 -2.62 10.92 5.37
N LEU A 107 -2.98 11.73 6.36
CA LEU A 107 -3.49 11.24 7.64
C LEU A 107 -4.79 10.44 7.48
N SER A 108 -5.66 10.89 6.59
CA SER A 108 -6.90 10.20 6.19
C SER A 108 -6.61 8.83 5.59
N LEU A 109 -5.69 8.76 4.63
CA LEU A 109 -5.26 7.51 4.01
C LEU A 109 -4.63 6.55 5.03
N LEU A 110 -3.75 7.06 5.91
CA LEU A 110 -3.14 6.26 6.97
C LEU A 110 -4.18 5.69 7.94
N ALA A 111 -5.23 6.45 8.26
CA ALA A 111 -6.34 5.97 9.10
C ALA A 111 -7.15 4.86 8.42
N ALA A 112 -7.42 5.00 7.11
CA ALA A 112 -8.09 3.98 6.31
C ALA A 112 -7.26 2.68 6.22
N LEU A 113 -5.97 2.80 5.93
CA LEU A 113 -5.04 1.67 5.90
C LEU A 113 -4.99 0.95 7.25
N HIS A 114 -4.85 1.71 8.34
CA HIS A 114 -4.83 1.14 9.69
C HIS A 114 -6.14 0.41 10.03
N SER A 115 -7.28 0.98 9.68
CA SER A 115 -8.59 0.37 9.91
C SER A 115 -8.76 -0.93 9.11
N TRP A 116 -8.27 -0.95 7.86
CA TRP A 116 -8.24 -2.17 7.06
C TRP A 116 -7.33 -3.23 7.66
N VAL A 117 -6.12 -2.87 8.13
CA VAL A 117 -5.21 -3.81 8.82
C VAL A 117 -5.86 -4.40 10.07
N GLU A 118 -6.53 -3.62 10.91
CA GLU A 118 -7.18 -4.15 12.13
C GLU A 118 -8.33 -5.11 11.81
N ARG A 119 -8.99 -4.96 10.66
CA ARG A 119 -10.03 -5.91 10.21
C ARG A 119 -9.42 -7.24 9.75
N VAL A 120 -8.31 -7.21 9.02
CA VAL A 120 -7.66 -8.42 8.45
C VAL A 120 -6.76 -9.13 9.45
N LEU A 121 -6.07 -8.36 10.29
CA LEU A 121 -5.15 -8.83 11.33
C LEU A 121 -5.52 -8.21 12.68
N PRO A 122 -6.61 -8.65 13.33
CA PRO A 122 -6.95 -8.17 14.67
C PRO A 122 -5.78 -8.32 15.65
N LEU A 123 -5.45 -7.24 16.37
CA LEU A 123 -4.25 -7.18 17.21
C LEU A 123 -4.22 -8.28 18.29
N ASP A 124 -5.38 -8.63 18.85
CA ASP A 124 -5.54 -9.67 19.87
C ASP A 124 -5.11 -11.06 19.38
N GLN A 125 -5.31 -11.34 18.09
CA GLN A 125 -4.98 -12.63 17.47
C GLN A 125 -3.56 -12.66 16.90
N PHE A 126 -3.07 -11.55 16.35
CA PHE A 126 -1.83 -11.51 15.56
C PHE A 126 -0.69 -10.72 16.21
N LYS A 127 -0.77 -10.42 17.51
CA LYS A 127 0.25 -9.64 18.24
C LYS A 127 1.67 -10.17 18.05
N THR A 128 1.87 -11.49 18.23
CA THR A 128 3.18 -12.12 18.10
C THR A 128 3.70 -12.04 16.67
N ALA A 129 2.88 -12.42 15.69
CA ALA A 129 3.21 -12.35 14.28
C ALA A 129 3.57 -10.92 13.82
N ARG A 130 2.81 -9.91 14.25
CA ARG A 130 3.13 -8.50 13.99
C ARG A 130 4.50 -8.12 14.57
N SER A 131 4.81 -8.55 15.79
CA SER A 131 6.10 -8.30 16.43
C SER A 131 7.26 -8.99 15.68
N GLU A 132 7.09 -10.25 15.30
CA GLU A 132 8.10 -11.03 14.58
C GLU A 132 8.35 -10.45 13.19
N TYR A 133 7.29 -10.07 12.48
CA TYR A 133 7.40 -9.46 11.16
C TYR A 133 8.17 -8.13 11.20
N ARG A 134 7.94 -7.31 12.24
CA ARG A 134 8.70 -6.07 12.47
C ARG A 134 10.16 -6.31 12.83
N ALA A 135 10.46 -7.44 13.49
CA ALA A 135 11.83 -7.82 13.80
C ALA A 135 12.61 -8.31 12.58
N CYS A 136 11.95 -8.68 11.48
CA CYS A 136 12.62 -9.08 10.24
C CYS A 136 13.34 -7.89 9.59
N THR A 137 14.65 -8.04 9.40
CA THR A 137 15.53 -6.99 8.85
C THR A 137 15.66 -7.06 7.34
N ASN A 138 15.29 -8.19 6.72
CA ASN A 138 15.38 -8.40 5.28
C ASN A 138 14.17 -9.13 4.71
N ALA A 139 14.07 -9.14 3.37
CA ALA A 139 12.94 -9.74 2.65
C ALA A 139 12.86 -11.26 2.82
N GLN A 140 14.01 -11.96 2.91
CA GLN A 140 14.04 -13.41 3.06
C GLN A 140 13.42 -13.84 4.40
N GLN A 141 13.81 -13.20 5.51
CA GLN A 141 13.24 -13.46 6.83
C GLN A 141 11.72 -13.25 6.86
N ARG A 142 11.22 -12.21 6.19
CA ARG A 142 9.78 -11.97 6.08
C ARG A 142 9.10 -13.09 5.30
N GLN A 143 9.67 -13.51 4.17
CA GLN A 143 9.12 -14.63 3.40
C GLN A 143 9.11 -15.94 4.19
N ASP A 144 10.17 -16.22 4.94
CA ASP A 144 10.26 -17.42 5.77
C ASP A 144 9.23 -17.40 6.91
N LEU A 145 9.04 -16.25 7.56
CA LEU A 145 8.01 -16.05 8.57
C LEU A 145 6.59 -16.23 7.99
N LEU A 146 6.35 -15.67 6.79
CA LEU A 146 5.06 -15.80 6.13
C LEU A 146 4.73 -17.25 5.80
N ARG A 147 5.74 -18.04 5.40
CA ARG A 147 5.61 -19.47 5.14
C ARG A 147 5.41 -20.29 6.42
N SER A 148 5.97 -19.87 7.55
CA SER A 148 5.91 -20.65 8.80
C SER A 148 4.56 -20.58 9.52
N HIS A 149 3.79 -19.51 9.29
CA HIS A 149 2.53 -19.24 10.00
C HIS A 149 1.28 -19.56 9.18
N GLU A 150 1.41 -20.16 8.00
CA GLU A 150 0.29 -20.45 7.07
C GLU A 150 -0.62 -19.24 6.83
N PHE A 151 -0.06 -18.03 6.75
CA PHE A 151 -0.86 -16.84 6.48
C PHE A 151 -1.54 -16.93 5.12
N THR A 152 -2.79 -16.46 5.08
CA THR A 152 -3.42 -16.13 3.81
C THR A 152 -2.66 -14.99 3.13
N ASP A 153 -2.77 -14.89 1.80
CA ASP A 153 -2.18 -13.78 1.06
C ASP A 153 -2.62 -12.41 1.63
N GLU A 154 -3.90 -12.28 1.98
CA GLU A 154 -4.45 -11.04 2.54
C GLU A 154 -3.81 -10.68 3.90
N GLN A 155 -3.61 -11.66 4.78
CA GLN A 155 -2.90 -11.48 6.05
C GLN A 155 -1.43 -11.13 5.85
N ALA A 156 -0.75 -11.78 4.91
CA ALA A 156 0.64 -11.47 4.57
C ALA A 156 0.79 -10.01 4.09
N ARG A 157 -0.17 -9.58 3.26
CA ARG A 157 -0.24 -8.21 2.76
C ARG A 157 -0.58 -7.21 3.88
N ALA A 158 -1.44 -7.57 4.83
CA ALA A 158 -1.74 -6.76 6.00
C ALA A 158 -0.56 -6.59 6.97
N LEU A 159 0.30 -7.60 7.14
CA LEU A 159 1.54 -7.48 7.90
C LEU A 159 2.49 -6.45 7.27
N TRP A 160 2.58 -6.46 5.94
CA TRP A 160 3.38 -5.50 5.20
C TRP A 160 2.83 -4.08 5.35
N ILE A 161 1.52 -3.88 5.16
CA ILE A 161 0.87 -2.57 5.32
C ILE A 161 1.00 -2.06 6.77
N ASP A 162 0.84 -2.91 7.79
CA ASP A 162 1.08 -2.53 9.18
C ASP A 162 2.50 -2.00 9.34
N SER A 163 3.51 -2.70 8.82
CA SER A 163 4.91 -2.26 8.92
C SER A 163 5.13 -0.87 8.30
N VAL A 164 4.47 -0.58 7.19
CA VAL A 164 4.52 0.71 6.49
C VAL A 164 3.83 1.81 7.29
N VAL A 165 2.61 1.57 7.77
CA VAL A 165 1.84 2.54 8.56
C VAL A 165 2.60 2.89 9.83
N GLN A 166 3.21 1.91 10.49
CA GLN A 166 3.96 2.11 11.72
C GLN A 166 5.26 2.86 11.47
N TRP A 167 6.01 2.48 10.43
CA TRP A 167 7.20 3.22 10.01
C TRP A 167 6.86 4.69 9.76
N ARG A 168 5.77 4.96 9.03
CA ARG A 168 5.35 6.32 8.72
C ARG A 168 4.99 7.09 9.99
N ARG A 169 4.19 6.49 10.89
CA ARG A 169 3.84 7.07 12.21
C ARG A 169 5.08 7.42 13.03
N GLU A 170 6.06 6.52 13.08
CA GLU A 170 7.31 6.77 13.80
C GLU A 170 8.12 7.91 13.17
N SER A 171 8.13 8.04 11.84
CA SER A 171 8.73 9.18 11.16
C SER A 171 8.07 10.51 11.55
N ILE A 172 6.73 10.54 11.66
CA ILE A 172 6.00 11.72 12.15
C ILE A 172 6.47 12.10 13.56
N LEU A 173 6.49 11.12 14.47
CA LEU A 173 6.86 11.33 15.87
C LEU A 173 8.31 11.79 16.05
N LYS A 174 9.22 11.35 15.16
CA LYS A 174 10.62 11.81 15.17
C LYS A 174 10.74 13.24 14.64
N ALA A 175 10.02 13.59 13.58
CA ALA A 175 10.04 14.93 13.00
C ALA A 175 9.54 15.99 13.99
N GLY A 176 8.44 15.73 14.71
CA GLY A 176 7.87 16.68 15.69
C GLY A 176 8.67 16.86 16.99
N LYS A 177 9.78 16.13 17.19
CA LYS A 177 10.68 16.33 18.35
C LYS A 177 11.83 17.32 18.09
N HIS A 178 11.92 17.83 16.87
CA HIS A 178 12.97 18.76 16.45
C HIS A 178 12.48 20.21 16.26
N GLU A 179 11.23 20.50 16.67
CA GLU A 179 10.68 21.85 16.80
C GLU A 179 10.77 22.34 18.26
#